data_AF-A0AA42XS38-F1
#
_entry.id   AF-A0AA42XS38-F1
#
_cell.length_a   1.000
_cell.length_b   1.000
_cell.length_c   1.000
_cell.angle_alpha   90.00
_cell.angle_beta   90.00
_cell.angle_gamma   90.00
#
_symmetry.space_group_name_H-M   'P 1'
#
loop_
_entity.id
_entity.type
_entity.pdbx_description
1 polymer ?
#
loop_
_entity_poly.entity_id
_entity_poly.type
_entity_poly.pdbx_seq_one_letter_code
_entity_poly.pdbx_strand_id
1 'polypeptide(L)'
;MPRPPKMATLPPEILAEAHERLRKNGYSQSVELSKWLADLGFSISKTAINDYSQQLRTLDAEGGGVIATMMQRRRQSGALNSSKIGLLVELGQLRVREHQILAELAALERAGD
;
A
#
# COMPACT_ATOMS: atom_id res chain seq x y z
N MET A 1 -20.99 -11.00 19.52
CA MET A 1 -19.70 -10.27 19.49
C MET A 1 -18.82 -10.90 18.41
N PRO A 2 -18.24 -10.13 17.49
CA PRO A 2 -17.30 -10.69 16.51
C PRO A 2 -16.06 -11.18 17.25
N ARG A 3 -15.62 -12.41 16.97
CA ARG A 3 -14.43 -12.99 17.60
C ARG A 3 -13.20 -12.17 17.17
N PRO A 4 -12.28 -11.83 18.08
CA PRO A 4 -11.06 -11.14 17.70
C PRO A 4 -10.30 -11.97 16.66
N PRO A 5 -9.73 -11.34 15.61
CA PRO A 5 -9.01 -12.07 14.58
C PRO A 5 -7.87 -12.85 15.21
N LYS A 6 -7.66 -14.11 14.81
CA LYS A 6 -6.58 -14.98 15.31
C LYS A 6 -5.17 -14.38 15.14
N MET A 7 -5.02 -13.39 14.27
CA MET A 7 -3.79 -12.62 14.12
C MET A 7 -3.52 -11.71 15.32
N ALA A 8 -4.55 -11.19 16.00
CA ALA A 8 -4.42 -10.34 17.18
C ALA A 8 -4.03 -11.11 18.46
N THR A 9 -4.02 -12.45 18.41
CA THR A 9 -3.51 -13.29 19.50
C THR A 9 -2.01 -13.60 19.37
N LEU A 10 -1.36 -13.12 18.29
CA LEU A 10 0.08 -13.29 18.11
C LEU A 10 0.86 -12.36 19.06
N PRO A 11 2.08 -12.76 19.48
CA PRO A 11 3.00 -11.85 20.15
C PRO A 11 3.25 -10.60 19.29
N PRO A 12 3.42 -9.42 19.92
CA PRO A 12 3.57 -8.16 19.20
C PRO A 12 4.76 -8.17 18.23
N GLU A 13 5.84 -8.86 18.57
CA GLU A 13 7.03 -9.02 17.71
C GLU A 13 6.71 -9.79 16.42
N ILE A 14 6.01 -10.92 16.56
CA ILE A 14 5.60 -11.75 15.42
C ILE A 14 4.54 -11.04 14.58
N LEU A 15 3.64 -10.29 15.22
CA LEU A 15 2.62 -9.50 14.53
C LEU A 15 3.25 -8.39 13.69
N ALA A 16 4.24 -7.68 14.22
CA ALA A 16 4.97 -6.65 13.50
C ALA A 16 5.71 -7.23 12.28
N GLU A 17 6.35 -8.39 12.43
CA GLU A 17 7.01 -9.05 11.31
C GLU A 17 6.01 -9.58 10.28
N ALA A 18 4.86 -10.10 10.72
CA ALA A 18 3.77 -10.50 9.84
C ALA A 18 3.22 -9.31 9.03
N HIS A 19 3.06 -8.14 9.66
CA HIS A 19 2.67 -6.92 8.96
C HIS A 19 3.70 -6.51 7.91
N GLU A 20 4.98 -6.56 8.24
CA GLU A 20 6.02 -6.24 7.27
C GLU A 20 6.03 -7.20 6.08
N ARG A 21 5.93 -8.51 6.33
CA ARG A 21 5.82 -9.52 5.27
C ARG A 21 4.60 -9.26 4.38
N LEU A 22 3.46 -8.94 4.99
CA LEU A 22 2.22 -8.58 4.27
C LEU A 22 2.41 -7.32 3.41
N ARG A 23 3.02 -6.26 3.95
CA ARG A 23 3.33 -5.03 3.21
C ARG A 23 4.32 -5.28 2.08
N LYS A 24 5.38 -6.06 2.32
CA LYS A 24 6.36 -6.46 1.31
C LYS A 24 5.73 -7.26 0.17
N ASN A 25 4.72 -8.06 0.45
CA ASN A 25 4.06 -8.91 -0.53
C ASN A 25 2.75 -8.30 -1.09
N GLY A 26 2.46 -7.03 -0.79
CA GLY A 26 1.27 -6.33 -1.28
C GLY A 26 -0.05 -6.98 -0.84
N TYR A 27 -0.08 -7.59 0.35
CA TYR A 27 -1.24 -8.27 0.93
C TYR A 27 -1.77 -9.49 0.15
N SER A 28 -0.97 -10.08 -0.73
CA SER A 28 -1.42 -11.18 -1.61
C SER A 28 -0.98 -12.59 -1.15
N GLN A 29 0.06 -12.68 -0.33
CA GLN A 29 0.72 -13.96 0.00
C GLN A 29 0.24 -14.60 1.32
N SER A 30 -1.07 -14.79 1.46
CA SER A 30 -1.68 -15.36 2.68
C SER A 30 -1.30 -16.82 2.94
N VAL A 31 -0.92 -17.58 1.90
CA VAL A 31 -0.48 -18.98 2.01
C VAL A 31 0.93 -19.07 2.59
N GLU A 32 1.84 -18.24 2.09
CA GLU A 32 3.24 -18.21 2.54
C GLU A 32 3.31 -17.75 4.00
N LEU A 33 2.54 -16.72 4.35
CA LEU A 33 2.45 -16.24 5.75
C LEU A 33 1.86 -17.31 6.68
N SER A 34 0.87 -18.07 6.21
CA SER A 34 0.27 -19.17 6.98
C SER A 34 1.29 -20.26 7.30
N LYS A 35 2.14 -20.63 6.33
CA LYS A 35 3.23 -21.60 6.53
C LYS A 35 4.27 -21.07 7.51
N TRP A 36 4.72 -19.84 7.33
CA TRP A 36 5.71 -19.23 8.23
C TRP A 36 5.20 -19.13 9.68
N LEU A 37 3.93 -18.76 9.87
CA LEU A 37 3.31 -18.75 11.20
C LEU A 37 3.23 -20.17 11.78
N ALA A 38 2.91 -21.17 10.96
CA ALA A 38 2.87 -22.57 11.40
C ALA A 38 4.27 -23.08 11.82
N ASP A 39 5.33 -22.70 11.12
CA ASP A 39 6.72 -23.05 11.48
C ASP A 39 7.14 -22.46 12.83
N LEU A 40 6.55 -21.31 13.21
CA LEU A 40 6.71 -20.68 14.52
C LEU A 40 5.79 -21.25 15.61
N GLY A 41 4.96 -22.26 15.28
CA GLY A 41 4.00 -22.88 16.20
C GLY A 41 2.61 -22.23 16.22
N PHE A 42 2.35 -21.25 15.35
CA PHE A 42 1.06 -20.54 15.26
C PHE A 42 0.23 -21.03 14.06
N SER A 43 -0.70 -21.94 14.30
CA SER A 43 -1.61 -22.42 13.25
C SER A 43 -2.74 -21.42 12.96
N ILE A 44 -2.50 -20.54 11.98
CA ILE A 44 -3.51 -19.58 11.48
C ILE A 44 -3.89 -19.95 10.05
N SER A 45 -5.20 -20.07 9.80
CA SER A 45 -5.71 -20.44 8.48
C SER A 45 -5.47 -19.33 7.45
N LYS A 46 -5.24 -19.73 6.20
CA LYS A 46 -5.12 -18.81 5.05
C LYS A 46 -6.29 -17.82 4.99
N THR A 47 -7.52 -18.27 5.22
CA THR A 47 -8.71 -17.41 5.18
C THR A 47 -8.65 -16.33 6.25
N ALA A 48 -8.29 -16.68 7.48
CA ALA A 48 -8.15 -15.71 8.56
C ALA A 48 -7.04 -14.68 8.26
N ILE A 49 -5.93 -15.12 7.64
CA ILE A 49 -4.86 -14.22 7.20
C ILE A 49 -5.33 -13.31 6.07
N ASN A 50 -6.10 -13.84 5.12
CA ASN A 50 -6.61 -13.07 3.99
C ASN A 50 -7.61 -11.98 4.45
N ASP A 51 -8.52 -12.33 5.35
CA ASP A 51 -9.46 -11.35 5.92
C ASP A 51 -8.70 -10.26 6.70
N TYR A 52 -7.72 -10.68 7.49
CA TYR A 52 -6.86 -9.76 8.23
C TYR A 52 -6.01 -8.87 7.32
N SER A 53 -5.46 -9.41 6.22
CA SER A 53 -4.65 -8.64 5.28
C SER A 53 -5.48 -7.60 4.53
N GLN A 54 -6.75 -7.87 4.24
CA GLN A 54 -7.65 -6.86 3.70
C GLN A 54 -7.95 -5.76 4.72
N GLN A 55 -8.21 -6.11 5.98
CA GLN A 55 -8.42 -5.11 7.05
C GLN A 55 -7.18 -4.24 7.26
N LEU A 56 -5.99 -4.85 7.32
CA LEU A 56 -4.72 -4.14 7.44
C LEU A 56 -4.49 -3.23 6.23
N ARG A 57 -4.80 -3.69 5.02
CA ARG A 57 -4.71 -2.89 3.81
C ARG A 57 -5.63 -1.66 3.86
N THR A 58 -6.87 -1.81 4.34
CA THR A 58 -7.82 -0.71 4.49
C THR A 58 -7.32 0.29 5.53
N LEU A 59 -6.87 -0.18 6.69
CA LEU A 59 -6.30 0.67 7.74
C LEU A 59 -5.06 1.44 7.25
N ASP A 60 -4.18 0.76 6.54
CA ASP A 60 -2.96 1.34 5.97
C ASP A 60 -3.28 2.32 4.81
N ALA A 61 -4.39 2.13 4.10
CA ALA A 61 -4.88 3.05 3.07
C ALA A 61 -5.50 4.32 3.68
N GLU A 62 -6.25 4.19 4.76
CA GLU A 62 -6.81 5.31 5.54
C GLU A 62 -5.71 6.13 6.23
N GLY A 63 -4.61 5.49 6.64
CA GLY A 63 -3.43 6.15 7.21
C GLY A 63 -2.51 6.88 6.22
N GLY A 64 -2.79 6.83 4.91
CA GLY A 64 -2.12 7.61 3.85
C GLY A 64 -0.67 7.22 3.51
N GLY A 65 0.14 6.78 4.48
CA GLY A 65 1.57 6.51 4.30
C GLY A 65 1.88 5.29 3.43
N VAL A 66 1.04 4.25 3.46
CA VAL A 66 1.28 3.02 2.70
C VAL A 66 0.85 3.14 1.24
N ILE A 67 -0.09 4.05 0.92
CA ILE A 67 -0.41 4.37 -0.48
C ILE A 67 0.82 4.93 -1.20
N ALA A 68 1.60 5.79 -0.55
CA ALA A 68 2.85 6.30 -1.11
C ALA A 68 3.86 5.17 -1.40
N THR A 69 4.08 4.27 -0.43
CA THR A 69 5.00 3.12 -0.57
C THR A 69 4.53 2.12 -1.63
N MET A 70 3.22 1.86 -1.72
CA MET A 70 2.63 1.00 -2.75
C MET A 70 2.67 1.66 -4.14
N MET A 71 2.47 2.96 -4.23
CA MET A 71 2.58 3.72 -5.49
C MET A 71 4.02 3.74 -6.02
N GLN A 72 5.01 3.87 -5.13
CA GLN A 72 6.43 3.77 -5.49
C GLN A 72 6.75 2.41 -6.10
N ARG A 73 6.23 1.32 -5.51
CA ARG A 73 6.46 -0.03 -6.02
C ARG A 73 5.70 -0.35 -7.30
N ARG A 74 4.48 0.18 -7.46
CA ARG A 74 3.68 -0.02 -8.68
C ARG A 74 4.21 0.81 -9.86
N ARG A 75 4.90 1.93 -9.59
CA ARG A 75 5.75 2.64 -10.56
C ARG A 75 6.93 1.77 -11.02
N GLN A 76 7.59 1.08 -10.08
CA GLN A 76 8.72 0.19 -10.40
C GLN A 76 8.29 -1.05 -11.21
N SER A 77 7.06 -1.53 -11.07
CA SER A 77 6.58 -2.73 -11.78
C SER A 77 5.88 -2.49 -13.12
N GLY A 78 5.78 -1.23 -13.60
CA GLY A 78 5.15 -0.90 -14.88
C GLY A 78 3.64 -1.16 -14.99
N ALA A 79 3.01 -1.74 -13.95
CA ALA A 79 1.62 -2.18 -13.96
C ALA A 79 0.59 -1.03 -13.83
N LEU A 80 1.04 0.21 -13.64
CA LEU A 80 0.16 1.38 -13.53
C LEU A 80 -0.40 1.84 -14.88
N ASN A 81 0.32 1.63 -15.97
CA ASN A 81 0.01 2.25 -17.26
C ASN A 81 -1.31 1.76 -17.88
N SER A 82 -1.86 0.63 -17.40
CA SER A 82 -3.07 0.01 -17.96
C SER A 82 -4.27 -0.05 -17.00
N SER A 83 -4.16 0.49 -15.79
CA SER A 83 -5.25 0.48 -14.79
C SER A 83 -5.94 1.84 -14.72
N LYS A 84 -7.27 1.87 -14.59
CA LYS A 84 -8.08 3.11 -14.41
C LYS A 84 -7.55 3.99 -13.27
N ILE A 85 -7.07 3.37 -12.19
CA ILE A 85 -6.46 4.09 -11.05
C ILE A 85 -5.12 4.71 -11.45
N GLY A 86 -4.32 4.02 -12.27
CA GLY A 86 -3.07 4.56 -12.80
C GLY A 86 -3.28 5.76 -13.70
N LEU A 87 -4.26 5.70 -14.60
CA LEU A 87 -4.64 6.82 -15.46
C LEU A 87 -5.13 8.04 -14.67
N LEU A 88 -5.90 7.83 -13.60
CA LEU A 88 -6.35 8.93 -12.73
C LEU A 88 -5.19 9.58 -11.96
N VAL A 89 -4.21 8.79 -11.52
CA VAL A 89 -3.00 9.29 -10.85
C VAL A 89 -2.11 10.05 -11.83
N GLU A 90 -1.93 9.53 -13.04
CA GLU A 90 -1.19 10.19 -14.11
C GLU A 90 -1.84 11.53 -14.48
N LEU A 91 -3.16 11.56 -14.61
CA LEU A 91 -3.92 12.79 -14.85
C LEU A 91 -3.71 13.81 -13.73
N GLY A 92 -3.71 13.37 -12.47
CA GLY A 92 -3.41 14.24 -11.33
C GLY A 92 -2.01 14.84 -11.40
N GLN A 93 -1.00 14.04 -11.76
CA GLN A 93 0.40 14.49 -11.88
C GLN A 93 0.58 15.48 -13.02
N LEU A 94 -0.07 15.24 -14.16
CA LEU A 94 -0.05 16.16 -15.30
C LEU A 94 -0.66 17.51 -14.93
N ARG A 95 -1.79 17.54 -14.20
CA ARG A 95 -2.42 18.78 -13.74
C ARG A 95 -1.54 19.61 -12.81
N VAL A 96 -0.85 18.96 -11.87
CA VAL A 96 0.09 19.67 -10.99
C VAL A 96 1.24 20.25 -11.82
N ARG A 97 1.79 19.47 -12.75
CA ARG A 97 2.88 19.91 -13.62
C ARG A 97 2.49 21.08 -14.52
N GLU A 98 1.27 21.06 -15.05
CA GLU A 98 0.69 22.18 -15.81
C GLU A 98 0.70 23.47 -14.99
N HIS A 99 0.21 23.43 -13.74
CA HIS A 99 0.20 24.60 -12.87
C HIS A 99 1.62 25.11 -12.56
N GLN A 100 2.57 24.19 -12.37
CA GLN A 100 3.97 24.53 -12.14
C GLN A 100 4.57 25.29 -13.34
N ILE A 101 4.35 24.78 -14.55
CA ILE A 101 4.84 25.38 -15.79
C ILE A 101 4.21 26.76 -16.00
N LEU A 102 2.91 26.91 -15.77
CA LEU A 102 2.24 28.20 -15.88
C LEU A 102 2.76 29.21 -14.85
N ALA A 103 3.05 28.78 -13.62
CA ALA A 103 3.64 29.62 -12.60
C ALA A 103 5.07 30.07 -12.96
N GLU A 104 5.87 29.16 -13.53
CA GLU A 104 7.22 29.47 -14.04
C GLU A 104 7.18 30.46 -15.20
N LEU A 105 6.27 30.26 -16.17
CA LEU A 105 6.06 31.19 -17.29
C LEU A 105 5.66 32.59 -16.78
N ALA A 106 4.69 32.67 -15.87
CA ALA A 106 4.27 33.94 -15.28
C ALA A 106 5.37 34.62 -14.44
N ALA A 107 6.33 33.85 -13.90
CA ALA A 107 7.48 34.40 -13.20
C ALA A 107 8.53 34.94 -14.19
N LEU A 108 8.75 34.25 -15.31
CA LEU A 108 9.65 34.67 -16.38
C LEU A 108 9.15 35.93 -17.09
N GLU A 109 7.84 36.03 -17.37
CA GLU A 109 7.24 37.23 -17.95
C GLU A 109 7.41 38.44 -17.04
N ARG A 110 7.23 38.28 -15.72
CA ARG A 110 7.45 39.35 -14.73
C ARG A 110 8.92 39.73 -14.50
N ALA A 111 9.87 38.88 -14.89
CA ALA A 111 11.30 39.15 -14.77
C ALA A 111 11.91 39.74 -16.05
N GLY A 112 11.15 39.73 -17.16
CA GLY A 112 11.54 40.31 -18.45
C GLY A 112 11.01 41.72 -18.73
N ASP A 113 10.07 42.22 -17.91
CA ASP A 113 9.65 43.63 -17.81
C ASP A 113 10.51 44.38 -16.75
#